data_AF-A0AAP0FZX9-F1
#
_entry.id   AF-A0AAP0FZX9-F1
#
_cell.length_a   1.000
_cell.length_b   1.000
_cell.length_c   1.000
_cell.angle_alpha   90.00
_cell.angle_beta   90.00
_cell.angle_gamma   90.00
#
_symmetry.space_group_name_H-M   'P 1'
#
loop_
_entity.id
_entity.type
_entity.pdbx_description
1 polymer ?
#
loop_
_entity_poly.entity_id
_entity_poly.type
_entity_poly.pdbx_seq_one_letter_code
_entity_poly.pdbx_strand_id
1 'polypeptide(L)'
;MLTGEDALMCHQCQRNDKGAVVRCQACNRKRYCYPCMKRWYPHLEPKDFARKCPFCQFNCNCKLCLRMMGITAPLRIATPEEEKIEHYLYTLRMLLPWFKDFCKEQKSEKEIEAVVKGLPLSEIEIQEAPCENDERVYCNYCSTSLANFHRSCPNCSYELCLACCRDLREGCLPDVECCLSALVQWKANTDGSIPCPPKDFGGCGSSILHLKCMFSEDSLSKLESKANHILEVQSSKSSKMDSCMNILRKAASRKSSDNYLYCPSARDAQAGDMGNFQGHWVKGEPVIVRDVLDLTSGLSWEPMVMWRALREKKRKRVNSENFEVKAIDCLDFCEVEINIHQFFSGYSNGRFHKNGWPEMLKLKDWPPSNLFEERLPRHGVEFLAALPFHEYTNFRDGLLNVAAMLPNDVLKPDLGPKTYIAYGFAEELGSGDSVTKLHCDMSDAVKHTTSNGKFKEKQDDGGALWDIFRREDTPKLKEYLIKHFREFRHFNDSSIGKVYHPIHDQTFYLSVEHKMKLKDEYGIEPWTFAQKLGEAVFIPAGCPHQSCIKVAVDFVSPESILECIRLTEEFRLLPQLHRAREDKLEVKKMALHALFHVVKYLEDKYT
;
A
#
# COMPACT_ATOMS: atom_id res chain seq x y z
N MET A 1 34.83 4.91 21.28
CA MET A 1 33.83 4.79 22.36
C MET A 1 34.33 3.73 23.31
N LEU A 2 34.39 4.00 24.61
CA LEU A 2 34.77 2.99 25.60
C LEU A 2 33.65 1.94 25.67
N THR A 3 33.88 0.77 25.08
CA THR A 3 33.02 -0.41 25.19
C THR A 3 33.75 -1.44 26.06
N GLY A 4 33.23 -1.75 27.25
CA GLY A 4 33.85 -2.67 28.22
C GLY A 4 33.12 -2.66 29.56
N GLU A 5 33.59 -3.50 30.50
CA GLU A 5 33.05 -3.64 31.88
C GLU A 5 33.18 -2.35 32.72
N ASP A 6 34.06 -1.44 32.30
CA ASP A 6 34.35 -0.15 32.94
C ASP A 6 33.65 1.07 32.30
N ALA A 7 32.55 0.87 31.55
CA ALA A 7 31.83 1.98 30.94
C ALA A 7 31.24 2.93 32.01
N LEU A 8 31.96 4.01 32.31
CA LEU A 8 31.56 5.07 33.25
C LEU A 8 30.55 6.06 32.64
N MET A 9 30.10 5.88 31.40
CA MET A 9 29.12 6.79 30.81
C MET A 9 27.71 6.20 30.87
N CYS A 10 26.72 7.05 31.17
CA CYS A 10 25.33 6.69 30.98
C CYS A 10 25.10 6.33 29.50
N HIS A 11 24.51 5.16 29.25
CA HIS A 11 24.27 4.67 27.89
C HIS A 11 23.39 5.61 27.05
N GLN A 12 22.41 6.27 27.69
CA GLN A 12 21.47 7.17 27.00
C GLN A 12 22.12 8.51 26.58
N CYS A 13 22.74 9.23 27.52
CA CYS A 13 23.27 10.59 27.26
C CYS A 13 24.77 10.63 26.98
N GLN A 14 25.48 9.50 27.15
CA GLN A 14 26.93 9.42 27.02
C GLN A 14 27.68 10.40 27.94
N ARG A 15 27.13 10.67 29.13
CA ARG A 15 27.75 11.51 30.18
C ARG A 15 27.90 10.75 31.49
N ASN A 16 28.84 11.16 32.32
CA ASN A 16 29.12 10.59 33.65
C ASN A 16 28.88 11.58 34.80
N ASP A 17 28.46 12.81 34.50
CA ASP A 17 28.31 13.94 35.42
C ASP A 17 26.86 14.18 35.90
N LYS A 18 25.96 13.22 35.66
CA LYS A 18 24.50 13.33 35.94
C LYS A 18 24.07 12.62 37.23
N GLY A 19 24.98 12.49 38.20
CA GLY A 19 24.70 11.93 39.52
C GLY A 19 24.50 10.41 39.52
N ALA A 20 23.54 9.93 40.32
CA ALA A 20 23.31 8.50 40.54
C ALA A 20 22.96 7.75 39.24
N VAL A 21 23.37 6.49 39.18
CA VAL A 21 23.16 5.59 38.04
C VAL A 21 22.67 4.22 38.48
N VAL A 22 21.92 3.56 37.60
CA VAL A 22 21.51 2.15 37.74
C VAL A 22 22.27 1.31 36.72
N ARG A 23 22.87 0.20 37.17
CA ARG A 23 23.55 -0.79 36.31
C ARG A 23 22.61 -1.95 35.99
N CYS A 24 22.63 -2.38 34.73
CA CYS A 24 21.87 -3.53 34.25
C CYS A 24 22.53 -4.84 34.72
N GLN A 25 21.78 -5.71 35.39
CA GLN A 25 22.21 -7.03 35.84
C GLN A 25 22.23 -8.06 34.69
N ALA A 26 21.36 -7.92 33.70
CA ALA A 26 21.30 -8.86 32.57
C ALA A 26 22.54 -8.82 31.65
N CYS A 27 23.21 -7.67 31.52
CA CYS A 27 24.40 -7.55 30.68
C CYS A 27 25.65 -7.07 31.41
N ASN A 28 25.51 -6.59 32.65
CA ASN A 28 26.57 -6.03 33.51
C ASN A 28 27.42 -4.90 32.89
N ARG A 29 27.11 -4.46 31.66
CA ARG A 29 27.91 -3.52 30.85
C ARG A 29 27.26 -2.15 30.69
N LYS A 30 25.94 -2.02 30.88
CA LYS A 30 25.21 -0.76 30.62
C LYS A 30 24.71 -0.14 31.91
N ARG A 31 24.81 1.19 32.00
CA ARG A 31 24.28 2.00 33.10
C ARG A 31 23.48 3.19 32.63
N TYR A 32 22.47 3.61 33.39
CA TYR A 32 21.60 4.75 33.08
C TYR A 32 21.55 5.71 34.26
N CYS A 33 21.67 7.02 34.01
CA CYS A 33 21.47 8.01 35.06
C CYS A 33 19.97 8.28 35.28
N TYR A 34 19.60 8.61 36.52
CA TYR A 34 18.21 8.89 36.89
C TYR A 34 17.52 9.94 36.00
N PRO A 35 18.17 11.06 35.63
CA PRO A 35 17.55 12.03 34.72
C PRO A 35 17.18 11.44 33.35
N CYS A 36 18.00 10.54 32.82
CA CYS A 36 17.71 9.86 31.56
C CYS A 36 16.57 8.84 31.70
N MET A 37 16.51 8.13 32.82
CA MET A 37 15.43 7.17 33.09
C MET A 37 14.09 7.90 33.14
N LYS A 38 13.96 8.92 34.00
CA LYS A 38 12.72 9.71 34.16
C LYS A 38 12.28 10.37 32.86
N ARG A 39 13.23 10.91 32.07
CA ARG A 39 12.91 11.65 30.85
C ARG A 39 12.51 10.76 29.68
N TRP A 40 13.18 9.62 29.51
CA TRP A 40 13.05 8.81 28.29
C TRP A 40 12.26 7.51 28.49
N TYR A 41 12.03 7.11 29.75
CA TYR A 41 11.31 5.89 30.13
C TYR A 41 10.51 6.15 31.42
N PRO A 42 9.56 7.10 31.41
CA PRO A 42 8.84 7.51 32.61
C PRO A 42 8.00 6.38 33.24
N HIS A 43 7.72 5.32 32.50
CA HIS A 43 6.96 4.14 32.92
C HIS A 43 7.82 3.04 33.56
N LEU A 44 9.15 3.19 33.60
CA LEU A 44 10.06 2.18 34.16
C LEU A 44 10.68 2.68 35.48
N GLU A 45 10.64 1.82 36.49
CA GLU A 45 11.27 2.09 37.78
C GLU A 45 12.76 1.71 37.78
N PRO A 46 13.58 2.23 38.71
CA PRO A 46 14.99 1.86 38.83
C PRO A 46 15.24 0.34 38.93
N LYS A 47 14.34 -0.38 39.59
CA LYS A 47 14.40 -1.85 39.69
C LYS A 47 14.26 -2.55 38.33
N ASP A 48 13.48 -1.99 37.41
CA ASP A 48 13.28 -2.57 36.08
C ASP A 48 14.54 -2.40 35.22
N PHE A 49 15.16 -1.21 35.30
CA PHE A 49 16.47 -0.94 34.69
C PHE A 49 17.56 -1.87 35.22
N ALA A 50 17.56 -2.11 36.54
CA ALA A 50 18.49 -3.02 37.18
C ALA A 50 18.29 -4.46 36.67
N ARG A 51 17.05 -4.95 36.65
CA ARG A 51 16.73 -6.30 36.16
C ARG A 51 17.15 -6.50 34.70
N LYS A 52 16.67 -5.63 33.80
CA LYS A 52 16.97 -5.70 32.36
C LYS A 52 16.78 -4.32 31.72
N CYS A 53 17.87 -3.64 31.39
CA CYS A 53 17.80 -2.27 30.87
C CYS A 53 17.21 -2.17 29.44
N PRO A 54 16.79 -0.97 28.98
CA PRO A 54 16.18 -0.78 27.66
C PRO A 54 17.01 -1.29 26.48
N PHE A 55 18.35 -1.30 26.59
CA PHE A 55 19.20 -1.88 25.55
C PHE A 55 18.99 -3.39 25.43
N CYS A 56 18.96 -4.09 26.57
CA CYS A 56 18.75 -5.53 26.63
C CYS A 56 17.30 -5.95 26.35
N GLN A 57 16.35 -5.02 26.54
CA GLN A 57 14.94 -5.21 26.17
C GLN A 57 14.65 -4.84 24.70
N PHE A 58 15.66 -4.42 23.92
CA PHE A 58 15.49 -4.01 22.54
C PHE A 58 14.59 -2.77 22.30
N ASN A 59 14.30 -1.97 23.33
CA ASN A 59 13.54 -0.69 23.23
C ASN A 59 14.30 0.61 23.56
N CYS A 60 15.63 0.56 23.74
CA CYS A 60 16.47 1.75 24.00
C CYS A 60 16.36 2.87 22.95
N ASN A 61 15.76 4.01 23.27
CA ASN A 61 15.62 5.15 22.36
C ASN A 61 16.85 6.09 22.27
N CYS A 62 18.06 5.62 22.64
CA CYS A 62 19.26 6.44 22.52
C CYS A 62 19.70 6.60 21.05
N LYS A 63 20.38 7.71 20.73
CA LYS A 63 20.78 8.04 19.35
C LYS A 63 21.61 6.94 18.67
N LEU A 64 22.46 6.25 19.43
CA LEU A 64 23.33 5.21 18.89
C LEU A 64 22.53 3.95 18.54
N CYS A 65 21.63 3.52 19.43
CA CYS A 65 20.87 2.29 19.23
C CYS A 65 19.71 2.44 18.24
N LEU A 66 19.11 3.63 18.13
CA LEU A 66 18.11 3.91 17.09
C LEU A 66 18.67 3.82 15.65
N ARG A 67 19.99 3.97 15.51
CA ARG A 67 20.70 4.01 14.21
C ARG A 67 21.60 2.80 13.98
N MET A 68 21.41 1.77 14.79
CA MET A 68 22.19 0.54 14.68
C MET A 68 21.63 -0.27 13.52
N MET A 69 22.45 -0.51 12.51
CA MET A 69 22.12 -1.35 11.34
C MET A 69 22.35 -2.83 11.65
N GLY A 70 21.75 -3.72 10.85
CA GLY A 70 21.94 -5.16 10.98
C GLY A 70 21.22 -5.79 12.18
N ILE A 71 20.21 -5.10 12.72
CA ILE A 71 19.30 -5.68 13.71
C ILE A 71 18.36 -6.61 12.95
N THR A 72 18.37 -7.89 13.25
CA THR A 72 17.37 -8.83 12.71
C THR A 72 16.17 -8.88 13.64
N ALA A 73 14.98 -8.93 13.05
CA ALA A 73 13.79 -9.33 13.79
C ALA A 73 14.00 -10.75 14.40
N PRO A 74 13.25 -11.12 15.45
CA PRO A 74 13.26 -12.48 15.95
C PRO A 74 13.05 -13.48 14.81
N LEU A 75 13.81 -14.57 14.79
CA LEU A 75 13.66 -15.65 13.81
C LEU A 75 12.22 -16.19 13.90
N ARG A 76 11.49 -16.08 12.79
CA ARG A 76 10.19 -16.75 12.67
C ARG A 76 10.41 -18.24 12.52
N ILE A 77 9.53 -19.01 13.14
CA ILE A 77 9.45 -20.46 12.91
C ILE A 77 9.08 -20.64 11.44
N ALA A 78 9.80 -21.52 10.74
CA ALA A 78 9.49 -21.83 9.35
C ALA A 78 8.07 -22.41 9.28
N THR A 79 7.26 -21.92 8.34
CA THR A 79 5.92 -22.46 8.08
C THR A 79 6.04 -23.95 7.72
N PRO A 80 5.25 -24.83 8.34
CA PRO A 80 5.18 -26.24 7.97
C PRO A 80 4.90 -26.43 6.48
N GLU A 81 5.42 -27.52 5.92
CA GLU A 81 5.31 -27.78 4.49
C GLU A 81 3.85 -28.01 4.06
N GLU A 82 3.03 -28.66 4.89
CA GLU A 82 1.61 -28.88 4.60
C GLU A 82 0.84 -27.56 4.51
N GLU A 83 1.07 -26.64 5.45
CA GLU A 83 0.43 -25.32 5.48
C GLU A 83 0.85 -24.46 4.28
N LYS A 84 2.13 -24.55 3.88
CA LYS A 84 2.63 -23.89 2.68
C LYS A 84 1.95 -24.40 1.40
N ILE A 85 1.72 -25.72 1.29
CA ILE A 85 0.97 -26.31 0.18
C ILE A 85 -0.47 -25.79 0.17
N GLU A 86 -1.13 -25.70 1.33
CA GLU A 86 -2.50 -25.16 1.44
C GLU A 86 -2.59 -23.70 0.99
N HIS A 87 -1.65 -22.84 1.41
CA HIS A 87 -1.60 -21.44 0.98
C HIS A 87 -1.38 -21.28 -0.53
N TYR A 88 -0.52 -22.11 -1.12
CA TYR A 88 -0.26 -22.08 -2.56
C TYR A 88 -1.44 -22.62 -3.37
N LEU A 89 -2.12 -23.67 -2.89
CA LEU A 89 -3.37 -24.14 -3.49
C LEU A 89 -4.45 -23.05 -3.42
N TYR A 90 -4.55 -22.35 -2.30
CA TYR A 90 -5.48 -21.23 -2.14
C TYR A 90 -5.17 -20.12 -3.16
N THR A 91 -3.91 -19.70 -3.26
CA THR A 91 -3.45 -18.72 -4.28
C THR A 91 -3.80 -19.20 -5.70
N LEU A 92 -3.52 -20.46 -6.03
CA LEU A 92 -3.84 -21.03 -7.34
C LEU A 92 -5.34 -20.95 -7.65
N ARG A 93 -6.21 -21.32 -6.70
CA ARG A 93 -7.67 -21.25 -6.87
C ARG A 93 -8.16 -19.82 -7.08
N MET A 94 -7.58 -18.84 -6.40
CA MET A 94 -7.96 -17.43 -6.54
C MET A 94 -7.49 -16.81 -7.87
N LEU A 95 -6.29 -17.17 -8.34
CA LEU A 95 -5.71 -16.57 -9.55
C LEU A 95 -6.13 -17.26 -10.85
N LEU A 96 -6.47 -18.55 -10.82
CA LEU A 96 -6.77 -19.32 -12.03
C LEU A 96 -7.96 -18.77 -12.85
N PRO A 97 -9.09 -18.33 -12.26
CA PRO A 97 -10.19 -17.76 -13.04
C PRO A 97 -9.74 -16.55 -13.86
N TRP A 98 -9.03 -15.60 -13.22
CA TRP A 98 -8.46 -14.45 -13.90
C TRP A 98 -7.49 -14.86 -15.02
N PHE A 99 -6.63 -15.85 -14.74
CA PHE A 99 -5.65 -16.33 -15.71
C PHE A 99 -6.31 -16.90 -16.97
N LYS A 100 -7.44 -17.61 -16.84
CA LYS A 100 -8.21 -18.11 -17.98
C LYS A 100 -8.76 -16.97 -18.84
N ASP A 101 -9.29 -15.93 -18.21
CA ASP A 101 -9.76 -14.74 -18.92
C ASP A 101 -8.60 -14.00 -19.61
N PHE A 102 -7.44 -13.92 -18.95
CA PHE A 102 -6.22 -13.38 -19.52
C PHE A 102 -5.79 -14.17 -20.77
N CYS A 103 -5.67 -15.50 -20.67
CA CYS A 103 -5.34 -16.37 -21.81
C CYS A 103 -6.34 -16.23 -22.96
N LYS A 104 -7.63 -16.06 -22.66
CA LYS A 104 -8.67 -15.83 -23.66
C LYS A 104 -8.45 -14.50 -24.40
N GLU A 105 -8.14 -13.42 -23.69
CA GLU A 105 -7.82 -12.12 -24.30
C GLU A 105 -6.59 -12.23 -25.22
N GLN A 106 -5.54 -12.92 -24.78
CA GLN A 106 -4.33 -13.17 -25.58
C GLN A 106 -4.65 -13.96 -26.86
N LYS A 107 -5.48 -15.02 -26.74
CA LYS A 107 -5.90 -15.85 -27.87
C LYS A 107 -6.73 -15.06 -28.89
N SER A 108 -7.69 -14.27 -28.43
CA SER A 108 -8.50 -13.42 -29.31
C SER A 108 -7.64 -12.41 -30.08
N GLU A 109 -6.60 -11.83 -29.46
CA GLU A 109 -5.69 -10.94 -30.18
C GLU A 109 -4.85 -11.68 -31.24
N LYS A 110 -4.42 -12.91 -30.95
CA LYS A 110 -3.70 -13.77 -31.90
C LYS A 110 -4.58 -14.17 -33.10
N GLU A 111 -5.87 -14.41 -32.87
CA GLU A 111 -6.84 -14.66 -33.96
C GLU A 111 -6.95 -13.46 -34.91
N ILE A 112 -6.91 -12.23 -34.38
CA ILE A 112 -6.87 -11.02 -35.20
C ILE A 112 -5.55 -10.93 -35.99
N GLU A 113 -4.41 -11.26 -35.36
CA GLU A 113 -3.11 -11.31 -36.06
C GLU A 113 -3.11 -12.31 -37.22
N ALA A 114 -3.78 -13.45 -37.06
CA ALA A 114 -3.95 -14.45 -38.11
C ALA A 114 -4.72 -13.90 -39.32
N VAL A 115 -5.82 -13.17 -39.06
CA VAL A 115 -6.61 -12.50 -40.10
C VAL A 115 -5.78 -11.44 -40.83
N VAL A 116 -5.06 -10.59 -40.09
CA VAL A 116 -4.23 -9.51 -40.65
C VAL A 116 -3.11 -10.06 -41.54
N LYS A 117 -2.50 -11.19 -41.18
CA LYS A 117 -1.46 -11.85 -41.98
C LYS A 117 -1.99 -12.76 -43.08
N GLY A 118 -3.29 -13.10 -43.04
CA GLY A 118 -3.89 -14.07 -43.97
C GLY A 118 -3.36 -15.50 -43.78
N LEU A 119 -2.95 -15.86 -42.57
CA LEU A 119 -2.37 -17.17 -42.24
C LEU A 119 -3.28 -17.97 -41.29
N PRO A 120 -3.23 -19.32 -41.31
CA PRO A 120 -3.84 -20.14 -40.27
C PRO A 120 -3.28 -19.84 -38.88
N LEU A 121 -4.11 -19.95 -37.84
CA LEU A 121 -3.71 -19.67 -36.45
C LEU A 121 -2.48 -20.48 -35.99
N SER A 122 -2.34 -21.71 -36.48
CA SER A 122 -1.22 -22.62 -36.19
C SER A 122 0.11 -22.18 -36.80
N GLU A 123 0.08 -21.32 -37.83
CA GLU A 123 1.27 -20.80 -38.52
C GLU A 123 1.67 -19.41 -38.03
N ILE A 124 0.91 -18.82 -37.09
CA ILE A 124 1.25 -17.52 -36.50
C ILE A 124 2.36 -17.69 -35.48
N GLU A 125 3.54 -17.21 -35.86
CA GLU A 125 4.68 -16.97 -34.98
C GLU A 125 4.67 -15.53 -34.48
N ILE A 126 4.76 -15.37 -33.16
CA ILE A 126 4.80 -14.07 -32.48
C ILE A 126 6.23 -13.81 -32.04
N GLN A 127 6.74 -12.62 -32.35
CA GLN A 127 8.08 -12.22 -31.95
C GLN A 127 8.11 -11.86 -30.47
N GLU A 128 9.09 -12.41 -29.74
CA GLU A 128 9.39 -12.00 -28.37
C GLU A 128 9.96 -10.57 -28.35
N ALA A 129 9.41 -9.72 -27.49
CA ALA A 129 9.93 -8.38 -27.27
C ALA A 129 11.23 -8.46 -26.46
N PRO A 130 12.29 -7.74 -26.86
CA PRO A 130 13.48 -7.62 -26.03
C PRO A 130 13.12 -6.76 -24.82
N CYS A 131 12.89 -7.40 -23.67
CA CYS A 131 12.60 -6.73 -22.41
C CYS A 131 13.55 -7.31 -21.35
N GLU A 132 14.38 -6.45 -20.76
CA GLU A 132 15.15 -6.85 -19.58
C GLU A 132 14.19 -6.98 -18.38
N ASN A 133 14.47 -7.90 -17.46
CA ASN A 133 13.56 -8.21 -16.35
C ASN A 133 13.40 -7.02 -15.36
N ASP A 134 14.35 -6.09 -15.34
CA ASP A 134 14.38 -4.89 -14.51
C ASP A 134 13.76 -3.65 -15.18
N GLU A 135 13.30 -3.75 -16.42
CA GLU A 135 12.61 -2.67 -17.13
C GLU A 135 11.08 -2.80 -17.07
N ARG A 136 10.42 -1.63 -17.00
CA ARG A 136 8.97 -1.52 -17.12
C ARG A 136 8.60 -1.05 -18.51
N VAL A 137 7.81 -1.84 -19.22
CA VAL A 137 7.27 -1.45 -20.51
C VAL A 137 5.83 -0.99 -20.34
N TYR A 138 5.56 0.22 -20.81
CA TYR A 138 4.28 0.89 -20.69
C TYR A 138 3.63 1.09 -22.05
N CYS A 139 2.31 0.99 -22.07
CA CYS A 139 1.52 1.48 -23.18
C CYS A 139 1.75 2.99 -23.36
N ASN A 140 2.21 3.42 -24.53
CA ASN A 140 2.45 4.83 -24.83
C ASN A 140 1.17 5.67 -24.83
N TYR A 141 0.00 5.04 -25.04
CA TYR A 141 -1.27 5.76 -24.98
C TYR A 141 -1.77 5.90 -23.53
N CYS A 142 -2.00 4.79 -22.81
CA CYS A 142 -2.70 4.83 -21.52
C CYS A 142 -1.81 4.72 -20.28
N SER A 143 -0.50 4.53 -20.45
CA SER A 143 0.47 4.37 -19.35
C SER A 143 0.23 3.14 -18.45
N THR A 144 -0.55 2.17 -18.91
CA THR A 144 -0.71 0.86 -18.26
C THR A 144 0.50 -0.03 -18.57
N SER A 145 0.95 -0.80 -17.59
CA SER A 145 2.03 -1.77 -17.78
C SER A 145 1.62 -2.89 -18.75
N LEU A 146 2.57 -3.35 -19.57
CA LEU A 146 2.35 -4.45 -20.50
C LEU A 146 2.71 -5.77 -19.81
N ALA A 147 1.78 -6.74 -19.84
CA ALA A 147 1.95 -8.01 -19.13
C ALA A 147 2.41 -9.17 -20.03
N ASN A 148 1.90 -9.25 -21.27
CA ASN A 148 2.36 -10.22 -22.26
C ASN A 148 2.14 -9.69 -23.68
N PHE A 149 1.09 -10.13 -24.39
CA PHE A 149 0.81 -9.64 -25.73
C PHE A 149 0.53 -8.15 -25.75
N HIS A 150 1.16 -7.47 -26.69
CA HIS A 150 1.03 -6.05 -26.96
C HIS A 150 1.38 -5.76 -28.42
N ARG A 151 0.99 -4.58 -28.91
CA ARG A 151 1.22 -4.15 -30.29
C ARG A 151 2.35 -3.12 -30.33
N SER A 152 3.41 -3.42 -31.08
CA SER A 152 4.66 -2.63 -31.13
C SER A 152 4.93 -2.12 -32.55
N CYS A 153 5.40 -0.88 -32.68
CA CYS A 153 5.76 -0.31 -33.96
C CYS A 153 7.15 -0.81 -34.41
N PRO A 154 7.34 -1.24 -35.68
CA PRO A 154 8.66 -1.62 -36.18
C PRO A 154 9.57 -0.40 -36.46
N ASN A 155 8.99 0.79 -36.65
CA ASN A 155 9.71 1.99 -37.10
C ASN A 155 9.98 3.00 -35.97
N CYS A 156 9.35 2.85 -34.81
CA CYS A 156 9.55 3.70 -33.63
C CYS A 156 9.25 2.93 -32.34
N SER A 157 9.52 3.51 -31.17
CA SER A 157 9.33 2.86 -29.87
C SER A 157 7.88 2.93 -29.35
N TYR A 158 6.88 2.78 -30.23
CA TYR A 158 5.48 2.90 -29.84
C TYR A 158 4.89 1.53 -29.49
N GLU A 159 4.42 1.40 -28.27
CA GLU A 159 3.86 0.22 -27.63
C GLU A 159 2.41 0.47 -27.21
N LEU A 160 1.53 -0.47 -27.52
CA LEU A 160 0.09 -0.35 -27.30
C LEU A 160 -0.45 -1.62 -26.61
N CYS A 161 -1.14 -1.45 -25.48
CA CYS A 161 -1.76 -2.57 -24.76
C CYS A 161 -3.02 -3.08 -25.46
N LEU A 162 -3.42 -4.32 -25.16
CA LEU A 162 -4.60 -4.94 -25.78
C LEU A 162 -5.91 -4.20 -25.46
N ALA A 163 -6.04 -3.61 -24.28
CA ALA A 163 -7.21 -2.80 -23.92
C ALA A 163 -7.35 -1.59 -24.86
N CYS A 164 -6.26 -0.86 -25.13
CA CYS A 164 -6.30 0.26 -26.09
C CYS A 164 -6.50 -0.22 -27.53
N CYS A 165 -5.99 -1.41 -27.88
CA CYS A 165 -6.25 -2.00 -29.20
C CYS A 165 -7.74 -2.28 -29.40
N ARG A 166 -8.40 -2.87 -28.39
CA ARG A 166 -9.85 -3.11 -28.38
C ARG A 166 -10.62 -1.80 -28.48
N ASP A 167 -10.34 -0.84 -27.60
CA ASP A 167 -11.03 0.46 -27.61
C ASP A 167 -10.89 1.19 -28.95
N LEU A 168 -9.71 1.11 -29.61
CA LEU A 168 -9.47 1.71 -30.92
C LEU A 168 -10.28 1.03 -32.04
N ARG A 169 -10.43 -0.30 -31.99
CA ARG A 169 -11.26 -1.05 -32.96
C ARG A 169 -12.75 -0.80 -32.75
N GLU A 170 -13.18 -0.61 -31.50
CA GLU A 170 -14.56 -0.31 -31.14
C GLU A 170 -14.93 1.17 -31.32
N GLY A 171 -13.95 2.05 -31.51
CA GLY A 171 -14.16 3.50 -31.60
C GLY A 171 -14.46 4.17 -30.25
N CYS A 172 -14.02 3.55 -29.15
CA CYS A 172 -14.29 3.93 -27.77
C CYS A 172 -13.08 4.62 -27.09
N LEU A 173 -12.02 4.98 -27.83
CA LEU A 173 -10.89 5.68 -27.24
C LEU A 173 -11.36 7.01 -26.62
N PRO A 174 -11.01 7.31 -25.35
CA PRO A 174 -11.40 8.56 -24.72
C PRO A 174 -10.94 9.76 -25.54
N ASP A 175 -11.90 10.59 -25.95
CA ASP A 175 -11.60 11.85 -26.65
C ASP A 175 -10.69 12.69 -25.77
N VAL A 176 -9.56 13.10 -26.34
CA VAL A 176 -8.70 14.10 -25.71
C VAL A 176 -9.48 15.41 -25.75
N GLU A 177 -10.19 15.75 -24.67
CA GLU A 177 -10.71 17.10 -24.45
C GLU A 177 -9.53 18.06 -24.28
N CYS A 178 -8.92 18.47 -25.40
CA CYS A 178 -8.05 19.62 -25.50
C CYS A 178 -7.97 20.06 -26.96
N CYS A 179 -8.93 20.90 -27.39
CA CYS A 179 -8.85 21.97 -28.40
C CYS A 179 -7.98 21.83 -29.67
N LEU A 180 -7.50 20.64 -30.05
CA LEU A 180 -6.66 20.39 -31.21
C LEU A 180 -7.19 19.17 -31.97
N SER A 181 -8.07 19.52 -32.91
CA SER A 181 -8.36 18.80 -34.14
C SER A 181 -9.47 17.73 -34.11
N ALA A 182 -10.66 18.18 -34.53
CA ALA A 182 -11.61 17.35 -35.26
C ALA A 182 -11.05 16.82 -36.62
N LEU A 183 -9.72 16.78 -36.82
CA LEU A 183 -9.05 16.50 -38.10
C LEU A 183 -8.09 15.30 -38.07
N VAL A 184 -7.68 14.79 -36.90
CA VAL A 184 -6.75 13.64 -36.81
C VAL A 184 -7.47 12.41 -36.28
N GLN A 185 -8.02 11.60 -37.17
CA GLN A 185 -8.63 10.31 -36.82
C GLN A 185 -7.56 9.21 -36.75
N TRP A 186 -7.11 8.87 -35.55
CA TRP A 186 -6.43 7.58 -35.33
C TRP A 186 -7.49 6.49 -35.19
N LYS A 187 -7.52 5.54 -36.14
CA LYS A 187 -8.52 4.47 -36.21
C LYS A 187 -7.88 3.16 -36.65
N ALA A 188 -8.45 2.05 -36.21
CA ALA A 188 -8.11 0.73 -36.74
C ALA A 188 -8.66 0.54 -38.16
N ASN A 189 -8.00 -0.31 -38.95
CA ASN A 189 -8.46 -0.71 -40.27
C ASN A 189 -9.59 -1.75 -40.16
N THR A 190 -10.31 -1.98 -41.26
CA THR A 190 -11.45 -2.91 -41.32
C THR A 190 -11.07 -4.37 -41.11
N ASP A 191 -9.81 -4.72 -41.35
CA ASP A 191 -9.24 -6.05 -41.10
C ASP A 191 -8.76 -6.25 -39.64
N GLY A 192 -8.92 -5.22 -38.79
CA GLY A 192 -8.50 -5.22 -37.39
C GLY A 192 -7.03 -4.81 -37.18
N SER A 193 -6.27 -4.56 -38.25
CA SER A 193 -4.90 -4.04 -38.13
C SER A 193 -4.91 -2.60 -37.61
N ILE A 194 -3.89 -2.25 -36.81
CA ILE A 194 -3.79 -0.95 -36.16
C ILE A 194 -2.59 -0.20 -36.74
N PRO A 195 -2.79 0.95 -37.41
CA PRO A 195 -1.68 1.80 -37.82
C PRO A 195 -1.03 2.45 -36.59
N CYS A 196 0.28 2.62 -36.65
CA CYS A 196 1.02 3.41 -35.68
C CYS A 196 0.43 4.83 -35.65
N PRO A 197 0.18 5.41 -34.46
CA PRO A 197 -0.48 6.69 -34.36
C PRO A 197 0.29 7.82 -35.07
N PRO A 198 -0.38 8.94 -35.41
CA PRO A 198 0.28 10.17 -35.84
C PRO A 198 1.21 10.74 -34.77
N LYS A 199 2.08 11.70 -35.17
CA LYS A 199 3.05 12.34 -34.27
C LYS A 199 2.41 13.01 -33.04
N ASP A 200 1.19 13.53 -33.18
CA ASP A 200 0.45 14.16 -32.07
C ASP A 200 0.12 13.18 -30.94
N PHE A 201 0.05 11.88 -31.25
CA PHE A 201 -0.16 10.79 -30.31
C PHE A 201 1.16 10.05 -29.98
N GLY A 202 2.31 10.58 -30.41
CA GLY A 202 3.65 10.03 -30.14
C GLY A 202 4.11 8.93 -31.12
N GLY A 203 3.33 8.60 -32.14
CA GLY A 203 3.71 7.59 -33.14
C GLY A 203 4.33 8.18 -34.42
N CYS A 204 4.64 7.31 -35.39
CA CYS A 204 5.23 7.69 -36.67
C CYS A 204 4.20 7.86 -37.82
N GLY A 205 2.99 7.33 -37.69
CA GLY A 205 1.94 7.38 -38.71
C GLY A 205 2.17 6.54 -39.97
N SER A 206 3.26 5.77 -40.05
CA SER A 206 3.75 5.20 -41.32
C SER A 206 3.78 3.67 -41.41
N SER A 207 3.48 2.95 -40.33
CA SER A 207 3.59 1.47 -40.25
C SER A 207 2.43 0.86 -39.48
N ILE A 208 2.17 -0.43 -39.69
CA ILE A 208 1.23 -1.20 -38.87
C ILE A 208 1.93 -1.67 -37.59
N LEU A 209 1.22 -1.68 -36.46
CA LEU A 209 1.73 -2.21 -35.21
C LEU A 209 1.71 -3.75 -35.24
N HIS A 210 2.84 -4.37 -34.94
CA HIS A 210 3.03 -5.83 -34.93
C HIS A 210 2.71 -6.41 -33.56
N LEU A 211 2.11 -7.59 -33.52
CA LEU A 211 1.93 -8.32 -32.26
C LEU A 211 3.28 -8.83 -31.75
N LYS A 212 3.59 -8.53 -30.49
CA LYS A 212 4.75 -9.05 -29.75
C LYS A 212 4.30 -9.67 -28.44
N CYS A 213 5.15 -10.51 -27.84
CA CYS A 213 4.92 -11.12 -26.54
C CYS A 213 6.11 -10.93 -25.59
N MET A 214 5.89 -11.06 -24.28
CA MET A 214 6.94 -11.04 -23.25
C MET A 214 7.27 -12.45 -22.74
N PHE A 215 6.28 -13.33 -22.76
CA PHE A 215 6.41 -14.74 -22.43
C PHE A 215 6.17 -15.55 -23.70
N SER A 216 6.91 -16.65 -23.85
CA SER A 216 6.68 -17.58 -24.95
C SER A 216 5.27 -18.17 -24.87
N GLU A 217 4.62 -18.32 -26.02
CA GLU A 217 3.21 -18.76 -26.11
C GLU A 217 2.98 -20.11 -25.44
N ASP A 218 3.88 -21.04 -25.70
CA ASP A 218 3.94 -22.37 -25.12
C ASP A 218 3.93 -22.36 -23.59
N SER A 219 4.47 -21.30 -22.97
CA SER A 219 4.57 -21.23 -21.52
C SER A 219 3.21 -21.01 -20.86
N LEU A 220 2.33 -20.19 -21.45
CA LEU A 220 1.02 -19.89 -20.86
C LEU A 220 0.07 -21.09 -20.96
N SER A 221 0.04 -21.78 -22.09
CA SER A 221 -0.79 -22.97 -22.29
C SER A 221 -0.35 -24.14 -21.40
N LYS A 222 0.96 -24.35 -21.25
CA LYS A 222 1.53 -25.34 -20.31
C LYS A 222 1.23 -24.96 -18.86
N LEU A 223 1.30 -23.68 -18.51
CA LEU A 223 0.95 -23.20 -17.17
C LEU A 223 -0.53 -23.48 -16.86
N GLU A 224 -1.43 -23.21 -17.81
CA GLU A 224 -2.85 -23.48 -17.65
C GLU A 224 -3.15 -24.97 -17.46
N SER A 225 -2.56 -25.85 -18.28
CA SER A 225 -2.82 -27.29 -18.19
C SER A 225 -2.35 -27.86 -16.85
N LYS A 226 -1.15 -27.48 -16.40
CA LYS A 226 -0.59 -27.88 -15.11
C LYS A 226 -1.43 -27.37 -13.93
N ALA A 227 -1.85 -26.12 -13.98
CA ALA A 227 -2.70 -25.52 -12.95
C ALA A 227 -4.04 -26.28 -12.79
N ASN A 228 -4.71 -26.60 -13.91
CA ASN A 228 -5.95 -27.37 -13.86
C ASN A 228 -5.71 -28.79 -13.31
N HIS A 229 -4.65 -29.46 -13.75
CA HIS A 229 -4.30 -30.81 -13.28
C HIS A 229 -4.10 -30.86 -11.75
N ILE A 230 -3.36 -29.91 -11.18
CA ILE A 230 -3.13 -29.82 -9.73
C ILE A 230 -4.45 -29.71 -8.96
N LEU A 231 -5.38 -28.85 -9.42
CA LEU A 231 -6.68 -28.66 -8.76
C LEU A 231 -7.61 -29.87 -8.92
N GLU A 232 -7.56 -30.56 -10.06
CA GLU A 232 -8.30 -31.81 -10.28
C GLU A 232 -7.88 -32.89 -9.29
N VAL A 233 -6.56 -33.11 -9.12
CA VAL A 233 -6.03 -34.08 -8.15
C VAL A 233 -6.43 -33.70 -6.72
N GLN A 234 -6.37 -32.41 -6.38
CA GLN A 234 -6.66 -31.93 -5.03
C GLN A 234 -8.14 -31.98 -4.65
N SER A 235 -9.07 -31.80 -5.59
CA SER A 235 -10.53 -31.82 -5.35
C SER A 235 -11.04 -33.17 -4.79
N SER A 236 -10.23 -34.22 -4.86
CA SER A 236 -10.51 -35.54 -4.28
C SER A 236 -10.29 -35.63 -2.76
N LYS A 237 -9.75 -34.59 -2.11
CA LYS A 237 -9.47 -34.54 -0.66
C LYS A 237 -10.22 -33.37 -0.03
N SER A 238 -11.33 -33.65 0.66
CA SER A 238 -12.15 -32.66 1.38
C SER A 238 -11.76 -32.57 2.86
N SER A 239 -11.38 -31.40 3.34
CA SER A 239 -11.31 -31.06 4.77
C SER A 239 -12.45 -30.10 5.15
N LYS A 240 -13.00 -30.31 6.36
CA LYS A 240 -14.08 -29.49 6.94
C LYS A 240 -13.51 -28.20 7.51
N MET A 241 -14.23 -27.09 7.30
CA MET A 241 -13.97 -25.81 7.95
C MET A 241 -14.79 -25.73 9.24
N ASP A 242 -14.13 -25.58 10.38
CA ASP A 242 -14.77 -25.35 11.67
C ASP A 242 -15.14 -23.87 11.82
N SER A 243 -16.35 -23.59 12.34
CA SER A 243 -16.77 -22.22 12.66
C SER A 243 -16.27 -21.83 14.05
N CYS A 244 -15.44 -20.79 14.13
CA CYS A 244 -15.08 -20.15 15.40
C CYS A 244 -16.03 -18.98 15.71
N MET A 245 -16.14 -18.60 16.98
CA MET A 245 -16.93 -17.46 17.43
C MET A 245 -16.30 -16.15 16.94
N ASN A 246 -17.04 -15.40 16.11
CA ASN A 246 -16.55 -14.13 15.56
C ASN A 246 -16.42 -13.06 16.65
N ILE A 247 -15.19 -12.64 16.94
CA ILE A 247 -14.93 -11.41 17.70
C ILE A 247 -15.23 -10.23 16.77
N LEU A 248 -16.31 -9.50 17.05
CA LEU A 248 -16.89 -8.51 16.15
C LEU A 248 -16.93 -7.11 16.78
N ARG A 249 -16.66 -6.08 15.97
CA ARG A 249 -16.77 -4.66 16.34
C ARG A 249 -17.83 -3.99 15.48
N LYS A 250 -18.85 -3.41 16.10
CA LYS A 250 -19.86 -2.62 15.36
C LYS A 250 -19.20 -1.40 14.73
N ALA A 251 -19.42 -1.20 13.44
CA ALA A 251 -18.88 -0.06 12.69
C ALA A 251 -19.92 0.63 11.78
N ALA A 252 -21.12 0.07 11.62
CA ALA A 252 -22.21 0.70 10.86
C ALA A 252 -23.58 0.36 11.45
N SER A 253 -24.62 1.06 10.99
CA SER A 253 -26.03 0.83 11.33
C SER A 253 -26.91 0.85 10.08
N ARG A 254 -26.66 -0.11 9.18
CA ARG A 254 -27.39 -0.37 7.92
C ARG A 254 -28.42 -1.49 8.09
N LYS A 255 -29.29 -1.66 7.08
CA LYS A 255 -30.23 -2.80 6.99
C LYS A 255 -29.53 -4.14 6.69
N SER A 256 -28.33 -4.10 6.12
CA SER A 256 -27.50 -5.26 5.80
C SER A 256 -26.86 -5.89 7.05
N SER A 257 -26.32 -7.10 6.92
CA SER A 257 -25.71 -7.85 8.04
C SER A 257 -24.24 -7.52 8.30
N ASP A 258 -23.57 -6.77 7.41
CA ASP A 258 -22.15 -6.40 7.44
C ASP A 258 -21.83 -5.21 8.37
N ASN A 259 -22.70 -4.95 9.35
CA ASN A 259 -22.55 -3.84 10.30
C ASN A 259 -21.40 -4.01 11.30
N TYR A 260 -20.82 -5.22 11.35
CA TYR A 260 -19.82 -5.62 12.31
C TYR A 260 -18.56 -6.08 11.58
N LEU A 261 -17.43 -5.47 11.91
CA LEU A 261 -16.13 -5.83 11.38
C LEU A 261 -15.49 -6.90 12.26
N TYR A 262 -14.80 -7.84 11.63
CA TYR A 262 -13.98 -8.84 12.31
C TYR A 262 -12.81 -8.18 13.04
N CYS A 263 -12.66 -8.50 14.33
CA CYS A 263 -11.79 -7.78 15.25
C CYS A 263 -10.96 -8.67 16.21
N PRO A 264 -10.09 -9.55 15.68
CA PRO A 264 -9.27 -10.45 16.48
C PRO A 264 -8.18 -9.73 17.27
N SER A 265 -7.57 -10.39 18.26
CA SER A 265 -6.29 -9.94 18.83
C SER A 265 -5.11 -10.44 18.00
N ALA A 266 -3.94 -9.84 18.19
CA ALA A 266 -2.71 -10.26 17.54
C ALA A 266 -2.32 -11.71 17.88
N ARG A 267 -2.72 -12.21 19.05
CA ARG A 267 -2.51 -13.61 19.45
C ARG A 267 -3.44 -14.56 18.70
N ASP A 268 -4.69 -14.17 18.47
CA ASP A 268 -5.65 -14.96 17.69
C ASP A 268 -5.15 -15.09 16.24
N ALA A 269 -4.66 -13.99 15.66
CA ALA A 269 -4.03 -13.99 14.33
C ALA A 269 -2.81 -14.91 14.25
N GLN A 270 -2.01 -15.04 15.31
CA GLN A 270 -0.88 -15.99 15.38
C GLN A 270 -1.29 -17.45 15.61
N ALA A 271 -2.49 -17.69 16.16
CA ALA A 271 -2.97 -19.02 16.54
C ALA A 271 -3.69 -19.77 15.42
N GLY A 272 -3.64 -19.26 14.17
CA GLY A 272 -4.23 -19.92 13.01
C GLY A 272 -5.64 -19.46 12.63
N ASP A 273 -6.05 -18.23 12.98
CA ASP A 273 -7.37 -17.67 12.63
C ASP A 273 -7.47 -17.22 11.14
N MET A 274 -6.74 -17.89 10.25
CA MET A 274 -6.59 -17.52 8.85
C MET A 274 -7.90 -17.67 8.06
N GLY A 275 -8.67 -18.72 8.33
CA GLY A 275 -9.93 -18.99 7.64
C GLY A 275 -10.99 -17.91 7.85
N ASN A 276 -11.08 -17.34 9.06
CA ASN A 276 -11.99 -16.22 9.33
C ASN A 276 -11.50 -14.95 8.66
N PHE A 277 -10.19 -14.65 8.72
CA PHE A 277 -9.61 -13.52 8.00
C PHE A 277 -9.97 -13.61 6.50
N GLN A 278 -9.68 -14.75 5.85
CA GLN A 278 -9.99 -14.99 4.43
C GLN A 278 -11.49 -14.86 4.13
N GLY A 279 -12.36 -15.39 5.00
CA GLY A 279 -13.82 -15.32 4.83
C GLY A 279 -14.38 -13.89 4.84
N HIS A 280 -13.75 -12.97 5.57
CA HIS A 280 -14.05 -11.53 5.53
C HIS A 280 -13.33 -10.83 4.37
N TRP A 281 -12.07 -11.20 4.11
CA TRP A 281 -11.22 -10.55 3.11
C TRP A 281 -11.72 -10.75 1.67
N VAL A 282 -12.19 -11.95 1.32
CA VAL A 282 -12.81 -12.26 0.01
C VAL A 282 -14.03 -11.37 -0.26
N LYS A 283 -14.75 -10.95 0.78
CA LYS A 283 -15.93 -10.07 0.65
C LYS A 283 -15.56 -8.58 0.51
N GLY A 284 -14.28 -8.24 0.63
CA GLY A 284 -13.84 -6.84 0.69
C GLY A 284 -14.21 -6.14 2.00
N GLU A 285 -14.35 -6.90 3.09
CA GLU A 285 -14.63 -6.35 4.42
C GLU A 285 -13.32 -5.99 5.16
N PRO A 286 -13.20 -4.78 5.74
CA PRO A 286 -12.04 -4.42 6.56
C PRO A 286 -11.90 -5.28 7.81
N VAL A 287 -10.66 -5.47 8.27
CA VAL A 287 -10.34 -6.23 9.49
C VAL A 287 -9.56 -5.36 10.46
N ILE A 288 -9.86 -5.45 11.75
CA ILE A 288 -9.17 -4.69 12.81
C ILE A 288 -8.47 -5.67 13.75
N VAL A 289 -7.15 -5.74 13.72
CA VAL A 289 -6.39 -6.58 14.67
C VAL A 289 -5.97 -5.75 15.86
N ARG A 290 -6.36 -6.17 17.06
CA ARG A 290 -6.03 -5.51 18.33
C ARG A 290 -4.71 -6.00 18.91
N ASP A 291 -4.17 -5.25 19.86
CA ASP A 291 -3.04 -5.65 20.70
C ASP A 291 -1.75 -5.99 19.92
N VAL A 292 -1.54 -5.38 18.74
CA VAL A 292 -0.38 -5.71 17.89
C VAL A 292 0.96 -5.26 18.46
N LEU A 293 0.93 -4.28 19.38
CA LEU A 293 2.13 -3.82 20.10
C LEU A 293 2.66 -4.87 21.08
N ASP A 294 1.83 -5.83 21.52
CA ASP A 294 2.27 -6.92 22.39
C ASP A 294 3.27 -7.85 21.70
N LEU A 295 3.32 -7.84 20.37
CA LEU A 295 4.27 -8.60 19.56
C LEU A 295 5.65 -7.93 19.45
N THR A 296 5.77 -6.70 19.95
CA THR A 296 6.92 -5.82 19.69
C THR A 296 7.85 -5.70 20.89
N SER A 297 8.99 -5.03 20.72
CA SER A 297 9.93 -4.79 21.82
C SER A 297 9.52 -3.62 22.73
N GLY A 298 8.53 -2.82 22.32
CA GLY A 298 8.09 -1.61 23.02
C GLY A 298 8.95 -0.39 22.71
N LEU A 299 9.54 -0.33 21.51
CA LEU A 299 10.29 0.84 21.04
C LEU A 299 9.34 2.03 20.88
N SER A 300 9.69 3.15 21.51
CA SER A 300 8.86 4.37 21.44
C SER A 300 8.86 4.99 20.04
N TRP A 301 7.66 5.37 19.60
CA TRP A 301 7.38 6.12 18.38
C TRP A 301 7.01 7.58 18.65
N GLU A 302 7.20 8.07 19.88
CA GLU A 302 6.91 9.46 20.22
C GLU A 302 7.64 10.44 19.29
N PRO A 303 7.05 11.61 18.97
CA PRO A 303 7.60 12.58 18.02
C PRO A 303 9.08 12.90 18.21
N MET A 304 9.51 13.10 19.46
CA MET A 304 10.90 13.44 19.78
C MET A 304 11.86 12.24 19.70
N VAL A 305 11.35 11.00 19.78
CA VAL A 305 12.12 9.79 19.50
C VAL A 305 12.28 9.61 17.99
N MET A 306 11.22 9.81 17.21
CA MET A 306 11.25 9.78 15.74
C MET A 306 12.20 10.84 15.18
N TRP A 307 12.09 12.10 15.64
CA TRP A 307 13.03 13.16 15.31
C TRP A 307 14.49 12.76 15.59
N ARG A 308 14.76 12.14 16.75
CA ARG A 308 16.12 11.69 17.09
C ARG A 308 16.61 10.58 16.16
N ALA A 309 15.74 9.64 15.79
CA ALA A 309 16.09 8.56 14.87
C ALA A 309 16.49 9.15 13.52
N LEU A 310 15.67 10.07 13.00
CA LEU A 310 15.74 10.62 11.64
C LEU A 310 16.78 11.74 11.45
N ARG A 311 17.29 12.34 12.53
CA ARG A 311 18.27 13.43 12.45
C ARG A 311 19.56 12.99 11.74
N GLU A 312 19.87 13.55 10.59
CA GLU A 312 21.00 13.15 9.75
C GLU A 312 22.38 13.28 10.44
N LYS A 313 23.38 12.55 9.91
CA LYS A 313 24.82 12.73 10.22
C LYS A 313 25.50 13.28 8.98
N LYS A 314 26.47 14.19 9.16
CA LYS A 314 27.48 14.55 8.15
C LYS A 314 28.02 13.26 7.48
N ARG A 315 27.67 13.01 6.21
CA ARG A 315 28.57 12.26 5.31
C ARG A 315 29.68 13.25 4.92
N LYS A 316 30.92 12.78 4.90
CA LYS A 316 32.12 13.62 4.74
C LYS A 316 31.97 14.55 3.51
N ARG A 317 32.27 15.85 3.70
CA ARG A 317 32.43 16.92 2.67
C ARG A 317 31.20 17.55 2.00
N VAL A 318 30.06 17.70 2.69
CA VAL A 318 29.12 18.80 2.39
C VAL A 318 28.72 19.48 3.70
N ASN A 319 28.77 20.81 3.72
CA ASN A 319 28.82 21.63 4.94
C ASN A 319 27.46 22.15 5.44
N SER A 320 26.34 21.59 5.02
CA SER A 320 25.01 21.92 5.57
C SER A 320 24.37 20.68 6.20
N GLU A 321 24.02 20.78 7.49
CA GLU A 321 23.02 19.88 8.06
C GLU A 321 21.69 20.26 7.42
N ASN A 322 21.21 19.51 6.42
CA ASN A 322 19.91 19.83 5.83
C ASN A 322 18.81 19.34 6.77
N PHE A 323 18.41 20.21 7.70
CA PHE A 323 17.31 19.94 8.63
C PHE A 323 15.95 20.22 8.02
N GLU A 324 15.90 20.73 6.80
CA GLU A 324 14.68 21.05 6.09
C GLU A 324 14.11 19.81 5.42
N VAL A 325 12.82 19.62 5.61
CA VAL A 325 12.04 18.57 4.97
C VAL A 325 10.88 19.23 4.23
N LYS A 326 10.51 18.65 3.09
CA LYS A 326 9.29 19.03 2.37
C LYS A 326 8.10 18.36 3.03
N ALA A 327 7.24 19.14 3.64
CA ALA A 327 5.94 18.70 4.14
C ALA A 327 4.84 19.18 3.19
N ILE A 328 3.67 18.58 3.30
CA ILE A 328 2.46 19.00 2.59
C ILE A 328 1.54 19.65 3.61
N ASP A 329 1.10 20.87 3.34
CA ASP A 329 -0.01 21.45 4.07
C ASP A 329 -1.33 20.80 3.64
N CYS A 330 -2.04 20.18 4.57
CA CYS A 330 -3.25 19.41 4.27
C CYS A 330 -4.47 20.29 3.96
N LEU A 331 -4.38 21.61 4.17
CA LEU A 331 -5.44 22.54 3.81
C LEU A 331 -5.46 22.84 2.30
N ASP A 332 -4.30 23.15 1.72
CA ASP A 332 -4.16 23.59 0.32
C ASP A 332 -3.37 22.63 -0.58
N PHE A 333 -2.79 21.56 -0.01
CA PHE A 333 -1.91 20.59 -0.68
C PHE A 333 -0.61 21.17 -1.24
N CYS A 334 -0.22 22.37 -0.84
CA CYS A 334 1.07 22.94 -1.24
C CYS A 334 2.22 22.29 -0.47
N GLU A 335 3.35 22.10 -1.17
CA GLU A 335 4.60 21.74 -0.53
C GLU A 335 5.15 22.94 0.26
N VAL A 336 5.52 22.70 1.52
CA VAL A 336 6.15 23.68 2.40
C VAL A 336 7.47 23.13 2.94
N GLU A 337 8.49 23.97 2.98
CA GLU A 337 9.77 23.62 3.61
C GLU A 337 9.72 23.95 5.11
N ILE A 338 10.01 22.94 5.95
CA ILE A 338 9.99 23.09 7.40
C ILE A 338 11.19 22.39 8.02
N ASN A 339 11.75 22.98 9.07
CA ASN A 339 12.74 22.30 9.88
C ASN A 339 12.13 21.07 10.57
N ILE A 340 12.76 19.91 10.43
CA ILE A 340 12.27 18.64 10.99
C ILE A 340 12.02 18.70 12.52
N HIS A 341 12.82 19.45 13.27
CA HIS A 341 12.57 19.64 14.70
C HIS A 341 11.29 20.45 14.94
N GLN A 342 11.05 21.49 14.14
CA GLN A 342 9.82 22.29 14.22
C GLN A 342 8.60 21.46 13.83
N PHE A 343 8.71 20.59 12.82
CA PHE A 343 7.66 19.65 12.44
C PHE A 343 7.27 18.74 13.60
N PHE A 344 8.24 18.01 14.19
CA PHE A 344 7.94 17.09 15.31
C PHE A 344 7.55 17.83 16.60
N SER A 345 8.04 19.06 16.82
CA SER A 345 7.58 19.89 17.93
C SER A 345 6.11 20.33 17.73
N GLY A 346 5.73 20.62 16.48
CA GLY A 346 4.34 20.95 16.11
C GLY A 346 3.37 19.81 16.39
N TYR A 347 3.81 18.56 16.22
CA TYR A 347 3.01 17.39 16.57
C TYR A 347 2.60 17.38 18.05
N SER A 348 3.49 17.82 18.96
CA SER A 348 3.19 17.88 20.40
C SER A 348 2.52 19.18 20.83
N ASN A 349 2.84 20.30 20.18
CA ASN A 349 2.48 21.64 20.66
C ASN A 349 1.38 22.33 19.84
N GLY A 350 0.95 21.73 18.73
CA GLY A 350 0.09 22.40 17.74
C GLY A 350 0.82 23.50 16.97
N ARG A 351 0.26 23.88 15.83
CA ARG A 351 0.72 24.99 14.99
C ARG A 351 -0.46 25.71 14.36
N PHE A 352 -0.29 27.00 14.06
CA PHE A 352 -1.34 27.85 13.52
C PHE A 352 -0.78 28.80 12.46
N HIS A 353 -1.54 29.00 11.40
CA HIS A 353 -1.35 30.06 10.42
C HIS A 353 -1.53 31.44 11.05
N LYS A 354 -1.08 32.49 10.34
CA LYS A 354 -1.21 33.89 10.78
C LYS A 354 -2.67 34.33 10.99
N ASN A 355 -3.61 33.73 10.27
CA ASN A 355 -5.04 33.99 10.38
C ASN A 355 -5.69 33.23 11.55
N GLY A 356 -4.93 32.50 12.36
CA GLY A 356 -5.42 31.72 13.50
C GLY A 356 -5.92 30.31 13.14
N TRP A 357 -5.93 29.93 11.85
CA TRP A 357 -6.30 28.58 11.45
C TRP A 357 -5.22 27.56 11.84
N PRO A 358 -5.60 26.34 12.24
CA PRO A 358 -4.65 25.28 12.51
C PRO A 358 -3.82 24.90 11.28
N GLU A 359 -2.51 24.76 11.45
CA GLU A 359 -1.60 24.27 10.42
C GLU A 359 -1.50 22.74 10.54
N MET A 360 -1.92 22.02 9.49
CA MET A 360 -1.91 20.55 9.46
C MET A 360 -0.90 20.05 8.45
N LEU A 361 0.34 19.83 8.89
CA LEU A 361 1.39 19.37 8.00
C LEU A 361 1.49 17.85 7.99
N LYS A 362 1.80 17.30 6.80
CA LYS A 362 2.06 15.89 6.55
C LYS A 362 3.40 15.69 5.87
N LEU A 363 4.25 14.83 6.45
CA LEU A 363 5.35 14.18 5.77
C LEU A 363 4.81 12.91 5.12
N LYS A 364 4.71 12.95 3.78
CA LYS A 364 4.24 11.84 2.96
C LYS A 364 5.42 11.03 2.47
N ASP A 365 5.34 9.70 2.54
CA ASP A 365 6.37 8.77 2.06
C ASP A 365 7.77 9.16 2.57
N TRP A 366 7.86 9.52 3.86
CA TRP A 366 9.09 10.04 4.45
C TRP A 366 9.43 9.34 5.77
N PRO A 367 10.59 8.67 5.87
CA PRO A 367 11.55 8.37 4.81
C PRO A 367 10.92 7.72 3.56
N PRO A 368 11.48 7.97 2.35
CA PRO A 368 11.16 7.18 1.18
C PRO A 368 11.26 5.69 1.53
N SER A 369 10.32 4.89 1.05
CA SER A 369 10.19 3.46 1.36
C SER A 369 11.48 2.68 1.17
N ASN A 370 12.19 2.90 0.06
CA ASN A 370 13.49 2.31 -0.25
C ASN A 370 14.61 2.69 0.75
N LEU A 371 14.42 3.76 1.52
CA LEU A 371 15.33 4.23 2.56
C LEU A 371 14.78 3.98 3.97
N PHE A 372 13.58 3.40 4.13
CA PHE A 372 12.95 3.27 5.44
C PHE A 372 13.81 2.44 6.40
N GLU A 373 14.28 1.27 5.97
CA GLU A 373 15.16 0.44 6.80
C GLU A 373 16.56 1.03 7.00
N GLU A 374 17.06 1.87 6.08
CA GLU A 374 18.33 2.57 6.26
C GLU A 374 18.20 3.72 7.27
N ARG A 375 17.11 4.49 7.20
CA ARG A 375 16.91 5.71 7.99
C ARG A 375 16.27 5.43 9.35
N LEU A 376 15.48 4.36 9.45
CA LEU A 376 14.73 3.92 10.62
C LEU A 376 14.96 2.42 10.89
N PRO A 377 16.20 1.90 10.97
CA PRO A 377 16.45 0.46 11.01
C PRO A 377 15.74 -0.25 12.16
N ARG A 378 15.77 0.36 13.35
CA ARG A 378 15.16 -0.25 14.53
C ARG A 378 13.64 -0.14 14.54
N HIS A 379 13.12 1.00 14.10
CA HIS A 379 11.69 1.22 13.93
C HIS A 379 11.12 0.35 12.82
N GLY A 380 11.91 0.03 11.79
CA GLY A 380 11.53 -0.92 10.74
C GLY A 380 11.40 -2.34 11.28
N VAL A 381 12.36 -2.81 12.08
CA VAL A 381 12.24 -4.11 12.77
C VAL A 381 11.03 -4.14 13.70
N GLU A 382 10.82 -3.08 14.48
CA GLU A 382 9.66 -2.96 15.38
C GLU A 382 8.34 -2.99 14.61
N PHE A 383 8.25 -2.23 13.50
CA PHE A 383 7.07 -2.17 12.65
C PHE A 383 6.76 -3.53 12.03
N LEU A 384 7.77 -4.20 11.46
CA LEU A 384 7.58 -5.53 10.86
C LEU A 384 7.18 -6.60 11.88
N ALA A 385 7.65 -6.49 13.13
CA ALA A 385 7.23 -7.37 14.22
C ALA A 385 5.78 -7.12 14.65
N ALA A 386 5.26 -5.90 14.48
CA ALA A 386 3.90 -5.52 14.82
C ALA A 386 2.85 -5.94 13.77
N LEU A 387 3.27 -6.36 12.57
CA LEU A 387 2.31 -6.72 11.52
C LEU A 387 1.64 -8.05 11.86
N PRO A 388 0.32 -8.18 11.91
CA PRO A 388 -0.34 -9.48 12.01
C PRO A 388 -0.51 -10.10 10.60
N PHE A 389 -0.95 -11.36 10.53
CA PHE A 389 -1.15 -12.11 9.28
C PHE A 389 0.05 -12.00 8.33
N HIS A 390 1.21 -12.46 8.80
CA HIS A 390 2.48 -12.30 8.09
C HIS A 390 2.52 -13.00 6.73
N GLU A 391 1.69 -14.02 6.53
CA GLU A 391 1.44 -14.70 5.28
C GLU A 391 1.01 -13.69 4.19
N TYR A 392 0.24 -12.66 4.56
CA TYR A 392 -0.17 -11.56 3.69
C TYR A 392 0.72 -10.34 3.80
N THR A 393 1.05 -9.91 5.02
CA THR A 393 1.64 -8.58 5.26
C THR A 393 3.15 -8.53 5.12
N ASN A 394 3.85 -9.68 5.15
CA ASN A 394 5.29 -9.67 4.92
C ASN A 394 5.60 -9.49 3.44
N PHE A 395 6.20 -8.36 3.10
CA PHE A 395 6.60 -8.02 1.72
C PHE A 395 7.81 -8.82 1.20
N ARG A 396 8.51 -9.58 2.06
CA ARG A 396 9.70 -10.35 1.68
C ARG A 396 9.42 -11.82 1.37
N ASP A 397 8.62 -12.46 2.21
CA ASP A 397 8.42 -13.92 2.19
C ASP A 397 6.97 -14.35 2.51
N GLY A 398 6.01 -13.41 2.46
CA GLY A 398 4.60 -13.72 2.68
C GLY A 398 4.07 -14.72 1.64
N LEU A 399 3.64 -15.90 2.09
CA LEU A 399 3.16 -16.99 1.23
C LEU A 399 1.85 -16.68 0.50
N LEU A 400 1.11 -15.68 0.95
CA LEU A 400 -0.13 -15.16 0.37
C LEU A 400 0.04 -13.69 -0.07
N ASN A 401 1.28 -13.20 -0.13
CA ASN A 401 1.58 -11.90 -0.71
C ASN A 401 2.12 -12.10 -2.13
N VAL A 402 1.28 -11.84 -3.14
CA VAL A 402 1.61 -12.00 -4.55
C VAL A 402 2.86 -11.18 -4.92
N ALA A 403 3.06 -10.01 -4.29
CA ALA A 403 4.25 -9.19 -4.53
C ALA A 403 5.55 -9.82 -4.00
N ALA A 404 5.47 -10.61 -2.93
CA ALA A 404 6.63 -11.32 -2.39
C ALA A 404 7.06 -12.50 -3.29
N MET A 405 6.18 -12.97 -4.18
CA MET A 405 6.45 -14.04 -5.13
C MET A 405 7.18 -13.58 -6.41
N LEU A 406 7.41 -12.27 -6.56
CA LEU A 406 8.20 -11.74 -7.67
C LEU A 406 9.66 -12.20 -7.58
N PRO A 407 10.26 -12.69 -8.70
CA PRO A 407 11.68 -13.00 -8.77
C PRO A 407 12.57 -11.82 -8.36
N ASN A 408 13.79 -12.11 -7.92
CA ASN A 408 14.71 -11.07 -7.43
C ASN A 408 15.31 -10.20 -8.54
N ASP A 409 15.32 -10.70 -9.78
CA ASP A 409 15.76 -10.03 -10.99
C ASP A 409 14.66 -9.19 -11.65
N VAL A 410 13.42 -9.24 -11.13
CA VAL A 410 12.31 -8.41 -11.59
C VAL A 410 12.19 -7.17 -10.73
N LEU A 411 11.95 -6.01 -11.36
CA LEU A 411 11.70 -4.76 -10.64
C LEU A 411 10.42 -4.88 -9.79
N LYS A 412 10.57 -4.81 -8.47
CA LYS A 412 9.44 -4.91 -7.53
C LYS A 412 8.74 -3.56 -7.40
N PRO A 413 7.39 -3.52 -7.34
CA PRO A 413 6.66 -2.29 -7.06
C PRO A 413 6.95 -1.81 -5.64
N ASP A 414 6.77 -0.50 -5.43
CA ASP A 414 6.99 0.13 -4.14
C ASP A 414 5.83 -0.16 -3.17
N LEU A 415 5.88 -1.35 -2.57
CA LEU A 415 4.93 -1.84 -1.56
C LEU A 415 5.56 -1.94 -0.16
N GLY A 416 6.80 -1.48 0.00
CA GLY A 416 7.48 -1.48 1.29
C GLY A 416 6.78 -0.58 2.32
N PRO A 417 7.24 -0.59 3.58
CA PRO A 417 6.68 0.28 4.62
C PRO A 417 6.71 1.76 4.19
N LYS A 418 5.53 2.38 4.22
CA LYS A 418 5.32 3.81 3.95
C LYS A 418 4.98 4.52 5.25
N THR A 419 5.69 5.61 5.51
CA THR A 419 5.48 6.40 6.72
C THR A 419 4.72 7.67 6.34
N TYR A 420 3.55 7.86 6.95
CA TYR A 420 2.77 9.08 6.85
C TYR A 420 2.70 9.72 8.23
N ILE A 421 3.63 10.62 8.48
CA ILE A 421 3.66 11.36 9.74
C ILE A 421 2.95 12.69 9.50
N ALA A 422 1.89 12.94 10.23
CA ALA A 422 1.16 14.20 10.14
C ALA A 422 0.67 14.59 11.52
N TYR A 423 0.24 15.83 11.70
CA TYR A 423 -0.51 16.26 12.87
C TYR A 423 -1.75 17.01 12.41
N GLY A 424 -2.81 16.87 13.19
CA GLY A 424 -4.12 17.42 12.91
C GLY A 424 -4.79 17.92 14.19
N PHE A 425 -6.02 18.36 14.04
CA PHE A 425 -6.87 18.81 15.14
C PHE A 425 -8.03 17.83 15.28
N ALA A 426 -8.50 17.63 16.52
CA ALA A 426 -9.53 16.64 16.82
C ALA A 426 -10.94 17.11 16.38
N GLU A 427 -11.14 18.42 16.35
CA GLU A 427 -12.40 19.06 16.00
C GLU A 427 -12.49 19.22 14.49
N GLU A 428 -13.60 18.77 13.90
CA GLU A 428 -13.93 19.04 12.51
C GLU A 428 -14.38 20.51 12.36
N LEU A 429 -13.72 21.25 11.48
CA LEU A 429 -13.95 22.68 11.25
C LEU A 429 -14.85 22.97 10.04
N GLY A 430 -15.26 21.94 9.31
CA GLY A 430 -16.21 22.04 8.19
C GLY A 430 -15.63 22.62 6.89
N SER A 431 -14.35 23.00 6.87
CA SER A 431 -13.67 23.52 5.67
C SER A 431 -12.89 22.44 4.91
N GLY A 432 -13.32 21.19 5.05
CA GLY A 432 -12.62 20.02 4.49
C GLY A 432 -11.29 19.74 5.19
N ASP A 433 -11.13 20.15 6.44
CA ASP A 433 -9.94 19.96 7.25
C ASP A 433 -9.69 18.47 7.54
N SER A 434 -8.80 17.87 6.77
CA SER A 434 -8.42 16.46 6.96
C SER A 434 -7.01 16.19 6.47
N VAL A 435 -6.29 15.40 7.25
CA VAL A 435 -4.92 14.95 6.94
C VAL A 435 -4.91 13.98 5.74
N THR A 436 -5.97 13.19 5.57
CA THR A 436 -6.13 12.25 4.45
C THR A 436 -7.55 12.32 3.91
N LYS A 437 -7.65 12.89 2.71
CA LYS A 437 -8.88 12.96 1.91
C LYS A 437 -9.36 11.58 1.49
N LEU A 438 -10.61 11.50 1.07
CA LEU A 438 -11.17 10.31 0.46
C LEU A 438 -10.29 9.87 -0.71
N HIS A 439 -9.83 8.63 -0.65
CA HIS A 439 -9.05 8.00 -1.71
C HIS A 439 -9.31 6.49 -1.70
N CYS A 440 -8.78 5.82 -2.70
CA CYS A 440 -8.78 4.38 -2.80
C CYS A 440 -7.35 3.92 -3.07
N ASP A 441 -6.89 2.93 -2.31
CA ASP A 441 -5.58 2.31 -2.54
C ASP A 441 -5.69 1.30 -3.70
N MET A 442 -4.65 1.25 -4.54
CA MET A 442 -4.56 0.34 -5.69
C MET A 442 -4.24 -1.11 -5.27
N SER A 443 -3.70 -1.28 -4.07
CA SER A 443 -3.35 -2.55 -3.46
C SER A 443 -4.00 -2.66 -2.09
N ASP A 444 -3.87 -3.82 -1.46
CA ASP A 444 -4.26 -3.96 -0.07
C ASP A 444 -3.30 -3.18 0.83
N ALA A 445 -3.78 -2.77 2.00
CA ALA A 445 -2.98 -2.05 2.96
C ALA A 445 -3.29 -2.48 4.39
N VAL A 446 -2.25 -2.54 5.22
CA VAL A 446 -2.40 -2.58 6.68
C VAL A 446 -1.80 -1.32 7.27
N LYS A 447 -2.60 -0.60 8.06
CA LYS A 447 -2.20 0.67 8.66
C LYS A 447 -2.25 0.58 10.18
N HIS A 448 -1.13 0.91 10.84
CA HIS A 448 -0.97 0.83 12.30
C HIS A 448 -0.73 2.20 12.91
N THR A 449 -1.38 2.47 14.05
CA THR A 449 -1.18 3.69 14.84
C THR A 449 -0.09 3.48 15.87
N THR A 450 1.02 4.19 15.71
CA THR A 450 2.22 4.05 16.56
C THR A 450 2.30 5.05 17.71
N SER A 451 1.56 6.17 17.65
CA SER A 451 1.49 7.16 18.74
C SER A 451 0.22 8.00 18.67
N ASN A 452 -0.35 8.34 19.82
CA ASN A 452 -1.40 9.35 19.94
C ASN A 452 -0.78 10.68 20.41
N GLY A 453 -0.95 11.75 19.62
CA GLY A 453 -0.62 13.11 20.06
C GLY A 453 -1.60 13.57 21.14
N LYS A 454 -1.09 14.16 22.23
CA LYS A 454 -1.93 14.74 23.29
C LYS A 454 -1.99 16.25 23.10
N PHE A 455 -3.02 16.76 22.43
CA PHE A 455 -3.31 18.20 22.44
C PHE A 455 -4.72 18.46 22.97
N LYS A 456 -4.77 19.02 24.19
CA LYS A 456 -5.93 19.43 25.01
C LYS A 456 -7.02 18.38 25.32
N GLU A 457 -7.57 18.51 26.51
CA GLU A 457 -8.42 17.55 27.22
C GLU A 457 -9.79 17.36 26.56
N LYS A 458 -10.07 16.12 26.13
CA LYS A 458 -11.31 15.39 26.42
C LYS A 458 -11.11 13.90 26.08
N GLN A 459 -11.60 13.04 26.98
CA GLN A 459 -11.51 11.58 26.91
C GLN A 459 -12.21 11.03 25.65
N ASP A 460 -11.43 10.63 24.65
CA ASP A 460 -11.66 9.36 23.99
C ASP A 460 -10.30 8.79 23.55
N ASP A 461 -10.03 7.52 23.85
CA ASP A 461 -8.71 6.87 23.78
C ASP A 461 -8.29 6.51 22.33
N GLY A 462 -8.89 7.20 21.35
CA GLY A 462 -8.75 6.93 19.92
C GLY A 462 -7.64 7.77 19.27
N GLY A 463 -6.81 7.12 18.45
CA GLY A 463 -5.76 7.77 17.65
C GLY A 463 -6.25 8.31 16.31
N ALA A 464 -7.16 7.61 15.63
CA ALA A 464 -7.68 8.05 14.34
C ALA A 464 -9.14 7.65 14.07
N LEU A 465 -9.96 8.60 13.61
CA LEU A 465 -11.29 8.28 13.08
C LEU A 465 -11.15 7.76 11.64
N TRP A 466 -11.86 6.67 11.35
CA TRP A 466 -11.94 6.08 10.02
C TRP A 466 -13.35 6.13 9.49
N ASP A 467 -13.46 6.39 8.19
CA ASP A 467 -14.61 6.02 7.39
C ASP A 467 -14.11 5.17 6.21
N ILE A 468 -14.60 3.95 6.10
CA ILE A 468 -14.30 3.03 4.99
C ILE A 468 -15.61 2.69 4.29
N PHE A 469 -15.67 2.91 2.99
CA PHE A 469 -16.83 2.65 2.14
C PHE A 469 -16.69 1.28 1.47
N ARG A 470 -17.83 0.66 1.21
CA ARG A 470 -17.90 -0.66 0.58
C ARG A 470 -17.57 -0.55 -0.91
N ARG A 471 -16.95 -1.59 -1.48
CA ARG A 471 -16.64 -1.64 -2.91
C ARG A 471 -17.91 -1.44 -3.74
N GLU A 472 -19.02 -2.10 -3.37
CA GLU A 472 -20.29 -2.04 -4.09
C GLU A 472 -20.98 -0.66 -4.04
N ASP A 473 -20.67 0.17 -3.05
CA ASP A 473 -21.25 1.52 -2.93
C ASP A 473 -20.51 2.53 -3.82
N THR A 474 -19.33 2.17 -4.34
CA THR A 474 -18.44 3.08 -5.09
C THR A 474 -19.12 3.80 -6.25
N PRO A 475 -19.90 3.15 -7.15
CA PRO A 475 -20.54 3.85 -8.27
C PRO A 475 -21.46 4.99 -7.80
N LYS A 476 -22.32 4.71 -6.82
CA LYS A 476 -23.25 5.69 -6.23
C LYS A 476 -22.53 6.76 -5.41
N LEU A 477 -21.44 6.41 -4.71
CA LEU A 477 -20.59 7.38 -4.03
C LEU A 477 -19.99 8.38 -5.03
N LYS A 478 -19.53 7.92 -6.20
CA LYS A 478 -19.03 8.80 -7.27
C LYS A 478 -20.13 9.73 -7.78
N GLU A 479 -21.35 9.23 -7.99
CA GLU A 479 -22.50 10.05 -8.38
C GLU A 479 -22.79 11.16 -7.36
N TYR A 480 -22.81 10.82 -6.07
CA TYR A 480 -23.00 11.80 -5.00
C TYR A 480 -21.91 12.88 -5.03
N LEU A 481 -20.63 12.48 -5.13
CA LEU A 481 -19.51 13.43 -5.18
C LEU A 481 -19.59 14.36 -6.39
N ILE A 482 -19.95 13.85 -7.57
CA ILE A 482 -20.15 14.65 -8.78
C ILE A 482 -21.36 15.57 -8.65
N LYS A 483 -22.45 15.13 -8.02
CA LYS A 483 -23.64 15.95 -7.82
C LYS A 483 -23.40 17.10 -6.84
N HIS A 484 -22.63 16.85 -5.79
CA HIS A 484 -22.44 17.78 -4.68
C HIS A 484 -21.07 18.45 -4.63
N PHE A 485 -20.21 18.31 -5.64
CA PHE A 485 -18.82 18.78 -5.56
C PHE A 485 -18.67 20.26 -5.20
N ARG A 486 -19.61 21.12 -5.62
CA ARG A 486 -19.64 22.56 -5.30
C ARG A 486 -19.97 22.87 -3.85
N GLU A 487 -20.46 21.90 -3.08
CA GLU A 487 -20.73 22.04 -1.64
C GLU A 487 -19.47 21.83 -0.81
N PHE A 488 -18.51 21.04 -1.30
CA PHE A 488 -17.24 20.82 -0.62
C PHE A 488 -16.36 22.07 -0.67
N ARG A 489 -15.56 22.24 0.38
CA ARG A 489 -14.69 23.40 0.60
C ARG A 489 -13.23 22.98 0.74
N HIS A 490 -12.33 23.87 0.33
CA HIS A 490 -10.88 23.79 0.48
C HIS A 490 -10.34 25.01 1.23
N PHE A 491 -9.02 25.18 1.25
CA PHE A 491 -8.35 26.37 1.79
C PHE A 491 -9.05 27.68 1.39
N ASN A 492 -9.14 28.60 2.35
CA ASN A 492 -9.89 29.86 2.27
C ASN A 492 -11.38 29.72 1.92
N ASP A 493 -12.00 28.59 2.25
CA ASP A 493 -13.43 28.34 2.03
C ASP A 493 -13.84 28.38 0.53
N SER A 494 -12.89 28.02 -0.33
CA SER A 494 -13.11 27.97 -1.78
C SER A 494 -13.84 26.68 -2.19
N SER A 495 -14.81 26.78 -3.10
CA SER A 495 -15.51 25.62 -3.67
C SER A 495 -14.66 24.90 -4.72
N ILE A 496 -14.85 23.59 -4.88
CA ILE A 496 -14.19 22.80 -5.94
C ILE A 496 -14.67 23.27 -7.32
N GLY A 497 -13.74 23.72 -8.16
CA GLY A 497 -14.05 24.24 -9.50
C GLY A 497 -14.13 23.18 -10.60
N LYS A 498 -13.37 22.08 -10.48
CA LYS A 498 -13.30 21.00 -11.47
C LYS A 498 -13.02 19.67 -10.78
N VAL A 499 -13.62 18.60 -11.31
CA VAL A 499 -13.40 17.21 -10.89
C VAL A 499 -13.09 16.40 -12.14
N TYR A 500 -11.91 15.78 -12.20
CA TYR A 500 -11.58 14.82 -13.26
C TYR A 500 -12.05 13.43 -12.85
N HIS A 501 -11.76 13.02 -11.61
CA HIS A 501 -12.32 11.81 -11.03
C HIS A 501 -12.63 11.98 -9.54
N PRO A 502 -13.87 11.69 -9.09
CA PRO A 502 -14.34 12.02 -7.74
C PRO A 502 -13.58 11.35 -6.59
N ILE A 503 -12.85 10.27 -6.83
CA ILE A 503 -12.06 9.58 -5.78
C ILE A 503 -10.55 9.72 -6.02
N HIS A 504 -10.12 9.75 -7.28
CA HIS A 504 -8.70 9.69 -7.64
C HIS A 504 -8.04 11.07 -7.69
N ASP A 505 -8.85 12.13 -7.78
CA ASP A 505 -8.40 13.50 -7.53
C ASP A 505 -7.96 13.67 -6.07
N GLN A 506 -8.47 12.84 -5.14
CA GLN A 506 -8.24 12.90 -3.69
C GLN A 506 -8.48 14.30 -3.09
N THR A 507 -9.54 14.96 -3.52
CA THR A 507 -9.90 16.33 -3.10
C THR A 507 -10.97 16.36 -2.01
N PHE A 508 -11.83 15.35 -1.95
CA PHE A 508 -13.00 15.33 -1.07
C PHE A 508 -12.69 14.85 0.35
N TYR A 509 -13.36 15.43 1.33
CA TYR A 509 -13.49 14.88 2.68
C TYR A 509 -14.98 14.87 3.02
N LEU A 510 -15.54 13.70 3.34
CA LEU A 510 -16.94 13.59 3.72
C LEU A 510 -17.08 13.90 5.21
N SER A 511 -17.56 15.12 5.48
CA SER A 511 -17.95 15.55 6.81
C SER A 511 -19.06 14.71 7.42
N VAL A 512 -19.32 14.87 8.71
CA VAL A 512 -20.52 14.28 9.34
C VAL A 512 -21.80 14.68 8.57
N GLU A 513 -21.92 15.93 8.16
CA GLU A 513 -23.05 16.44 7.38
C GLU A 513 -23.16 15.76 6.01
N HIS A 514 -22.05 15.64 5.27
CA HIS A 514 -22.06 14.94 3.99
C HIS A 514 -22.32 13.44 4.12
N LYS A 515 -21.89 12.79 5.20
CA LYS A 515 -22.21 11.38 5.46
C LYS A 515 -23.70 11.18 5.76
N MET A 516 -24.32 12.09 6.52
CA MET A 516 -25.76 12.06 6.75
C MET A 516 -26.53 12.23 5.44
N LYS A 517 -26.17 13.24 4.64
CA LYS A 517 -26.80 13.49 3.34
C LYS A 517 -26.62 12.34 2.34
N LEU A 518 -25.42 11.75 2.29
CA LEU A 518 -25.14 10.55 1.49
C LEU A 518 -26.04 9.37 1.90
N LYS A 519 -26.25 9.17 3.20
CA LYS A 519 -27.15 8.14 3.73
C LYS A 519 -28.60 8.40 3.34
N ASP A 520 -29.07 9.64 3.47
CA ASP A 520 -30.45 10.02 3.18
C ASP A 520 -30.77 9.92 1.67
N GLU A 521 -29.86 10.35 0.80
CA GLU A 521 -30.08 10.40 -0.65
C GLU A 521 -29.76 9.07 -1.37
N TYR A 522 -28.72 8.35 -0.95
CA TYR A 522 -28.22 7.17 -1.65
C TYR A 522 -28.31 5.88 -0.82
N GLY A 523 -28.68 5.97 0.46
CA GLY A 523 -28.70 4.82 1.37
C GLY A 523 -27.31 4.31 1.76
N ILE A 524 -26.26 5.09 1.49
CA ILE A 524 -24.86 4.70 1.72
C ILE A 524 -24.41 5.19 3.09
N GLU A 525 -23.82 4.28 3.84
CA GLU A 525 -23.19 4.55 5.13
C GLU A 525 -21.84 3.84 5.15
N PRO A 526 -20.73 4.51 5.52
CA PRO A 526 -19.43 3.85 5.67
C PRO A 526 -19.38 2.98 6.93
N TRP A 527 -18.37 2.12 7.03
CA TRP A 527 -17.91 1.64 8.32
C TRP A 527 -17.13 2.76 9.02
N THR A 528 -17.66 3.28 10.13
CA THR A 528 -17.08 4.34 10.94
C THR A 528 -16.61 3.80 12.30
N PHE A 529 -15.33 4.00 12.64
CA PHE A 529 -14.78 3.60 13.94
C PHE A 529 -13.51 4.39 14.30
N ALA A 530 -13.23 4.50 15.60
CA ALA A 530 -11.97 5.05 16.12
C ALA A 530 -10.92 3.94 16.26
N GLN A 531 -9.80 4.07 15.56
CA GLN A 531 -8.61 3.22 15.72
C GLN A 531 -7.89 3.60 17.01
N LYS A 532 -7.68 2.62 17.89
CA LYS A 532 -6.96 2.78 19.16
C LYS A 532 -5.46 2.50 18.98
N LEU A 533 -4.67 2.94 19.95
CA LEU A 533 -3.24 2.61 20.01
C LEU A 533 -3.05 1.09 20.03
N GLY A 534 -2.19 0.56 19.16
CA GLY A 534 -1.97 -0.88 19.03
C GLY A 534 -3.07 -1.64 18.27
N GLU A 535 -3.95 -0.95 17.56
CA GLU A 535 -4.79 -1.57 16.53
C GLU A 535 -4.13 -1.43 15.15
N ALA A 536 -4.18 -2.51 14.35
CA ALA A 536 -3.85 -2.53 12.94
C ALA A 536 -5.13 -2.67 12.11
N VAL A 537 -5.34 -1.76 11.16
CA VAL A 537 -6.52 -1.74 10.28
C VAL A 537 -6.12 -2.23 8.90
N PHE A 538 -6.73 -3.33 8.47
CA PHE A 538 -6.59 -3.88 7.13
C PHE A 538 -7.67 -3.28 6.22
N ILE A 539 -7.23 -2.77 5.07
CA ILE A 539 -8.08 -2.19 4.05
C ILE A 539 -7.89 -2.99 2.76
N PRO A 540 -8.96 -3.64 2.27
CA PRO A 540 -8.91 -4.29 0.97
C PRO A 540 -8.72 -3.27 -0.15
N ALA A 541 -7.99 -3.65 -1.20
CA ALA A 541 -7.89 -2.84 -2.42
C ALA A 541 -9.29 -2.45 -2.92
N GLY A 542 -9.47 -1.27 -3.51
CA GLY A 542 -10.78 -0.88 -4.06
C GLY A 542 -11.77 -0.27 -3.05
N CYS A 543 -11.50 -0.30 -1.74
CA CYS A 543 -12.36 0.34 -0.74
C CYS A 543 -12.03 1.85 -0.62
N PRO A 544 -12.96 2.77 -0.96
CA PRO A 544 -12.77 4.20 -0.72
C PRO A 544 -12.71 4.47 0.79
N HIS A 545 -11.77 5.29 1.26
CA HIS A 545 -11.63 5.58 2.68
C HIS A 545 -10.96 6.93 2.97
N GLN A 546 -11.21 7.44 4.18
CA GLN A 546 -10.64 8.68 4.71
C GLN A 546 -10.27 8.51 6.19
N SER A 547 -9.22 9.19 6.66
CA SER A 547 -8.71 9.04 8.03
C SER A 547 -7.55 9.97 8.42
N CYS A 548 -6.99 9.85 9.64
CA CYS A 548 -5.76 10.55 10.05
C CYS A 548 -4.54 9.63 10.33
N ILE A 549 -3.33 10.20 10.16
CA ILE A 549 -1.93 9.82 10.52
C ILE A 549 -1.60 8.32 10.71
N LYS A 550 -0.72 7.72 9.88
CA LYS A 550 -0.40 6.27 9.95
C LYS A 550 1.00 5.87 9.45
N VAL A 551 1.52 4.77 10.00
CA VAL A 551 2.50 3.95 9.28
C VAL A 551 1.73 2.84 8.60
N ALA A 552 1.99 2.62 7.32
CA ALA A 552 1.30 1.64 6.50
C ALA A 552 2.31 0.74 5.80
N VAL A 553 1.89 -0.47 5.47
CA VAL A 553 2.56 -1.28 4.44
C VAL A 553 1.49 -1.77 3.49
N ASP A 554 1.84 -1.73 2.21
CA ASP A 554 0.98 -2.21 1.16
C ASP A 554 1.32 -3.67 0.87
N PHE A 555 0.33 -4.45 0.47
CA PHE A 555 0.54 -5.82 0.02
C PHE A 555 -0.46 -6.16 -1.06
N VAL A 556 -0.28 -7.30 -1.73
CA VAL A 556 -1.21 -7.75 -2.76
C VAL A 556 -1.64 -9.16 -2.41
N SER A 557 -2.89 -9.31 -1.98
CA SER A 557 -3.50 -10.62 -1.72
C SER A 557 -4.04 -11.25 -3.00
N PRO A 558 -4.07 -12.59 -3.12
CA PRO A 558 -4.73 -13.29 -4.22
C PRO A 558 -6.19 -12.85 -4.43
N GLU A 559 -6.91 -12.57 -3.35
CA GLU A 559 -8.31 -12.15 -3.31
C GLU A 559 -8.55 -10.79 -3.97
N SER A 560 -7.58 -9.88 -3.90
CA SER A 560 -7.72 -8.52 -4.39
C SER A 560 -7.23 -8.34 -5.83
N ILE A 561 -6.61 -9.34 -6.47
CA ILE A 561 -6.05 -9.21 -7.83
C ILE A 561 -7.06 -8.69 -8.85
N LEU A 562 -8.28 -9.24 -8.88
CA LEU A 562 -9.32 -8.78 -9.80
C LEU A 562 -9.71 -7.33 -9.57
N GLU A 563 -9.78 -6.90 -8.31
CA GLU A 563 -10.11 -5.53 -7.95
C GLU A 563 -8.96 -4.56 -8.28
N CYS A 564 -7.72 -4.95 -8.02
CA CYS A 564 -6.53 -4.21 -8.44
C CYS A 564 -6.51 -4.01 -9.97
N ILE A 565 -6.84 -5.04 -10.75
CA ILE A 565 -6.93 -4.96 -12.22
C ILE A 565 -8.07 -4.02 -12.65
N ARG A 566 -9.24 -4.12 -12.00
CA ARG A 566 -10.36 -3.20 -12.25
C ARG A 566 -9.95 -1.75 -12.02
N LEU A 567 -9.19 -1.47 -10.96
CA LEU A 567 -8.65 -0.13 -10.68
C LEU A 567 -7.63 0.31 -11.73
N THR A 568 -6.74 -0.58 -12.21
CA THR A 568 -5.84 -0.28 -13.32
C THR A 568 -6.60 0.13 -14.59
N GLU A 569 -7.71 -0.56 -14.90
CA GLU A 569 -8.59 -0.19 -16.03
C GLU A 569 -9.33 1.13 -15.80
N GLU A 570 -9.55 1.54 -14.55
CA GLU A 570 -10.12 2.86 -14.23
C GLU A 570 -9.07 3.97 -14.37
N PHE A 571 -7.84 3.74 -13.88
CA PHE A 571 -6.74 4.69 -13.96
C PHE A 571 -6.33 5.00 -15.40
N ARG A 572 -6.34 4.01 -16.29
CA ARG A 572 -5.95 4.17 -17.70
C ARG A 572 -6.83 5.18 -18.45
N LEU A 573 -8.06 5.40 -17.99
CA LEU A 573 -9.04 6.30 -18.59
C LEU A 573 -8.93 7.74 -18.06
N LEU A 574 -8.10 7.98 -17.03
CA LEU A 574 -7.88 9.33 -16.50
C LEU A 574 -7.11 10.20 -17.50
N PRO A 575 -7.19 11.54 -17.44
CA PRO A 575 -6.46 12.44 -18.35
C PRO A 575 -4.93 12.22 -18.36
N GLN A 576 -4.25 12.52 -19.48
CA GLN A 576 -2.82 12.17 -19.66
C GLN A 576 -1.90 12.69 -18.55
N LEU A 577 -2.17 13.90 -18.06
CA LEU A 577 -1.38 14.54 -17.00
C LEU A 577 -1.91 14.24 -15.59
N HIS A 578 -2.89 13.35 -15.45
CA HIS A 578 -3.44 13.00 -14.15
C HIS A 578 -2.47 12.09 -13.38
N ARG A 579 -2.09 12.49 -12.16
CA ARG A 579 -1.07 11.84 -11.31
C ARG A 579 -1.28 10.34 -11.03
N ALA A 580 -2.51 9.86 -11.13
CA ALA A 580 -2.89 8.47 -10.87
C ALA A 580 -2.96 7.60 -12.14
N ARG A 581 -2.76 8.16 -13.34
CA ARG A 581 -2.95 7.45 -14.62
C ARG A 581 -1.92 6.33 -14.83
N GLU A 582 -0.67 6.57 -14.43
CA GLU A 582 0.42 5.61 -14.61
C GLU A 582 0.25 4.38 -13.72
N ASP A 583 0.33 3.18 -14.30
CA ASP A 583 0.28 1.92 -13.55
C ASP A 583 1.61 1.65 -12.84
N LYS A 584 1.60 1.85 -11.53
CA LYS A 584 2.79 1.65 -10.70
C LYS A 584 2.87 0.26 -10.07
N LEU A 585 1.79 -0.52 -10.13
CA LEU A 585 1.68 -1.81 -9.43
C LEU A 585 2.08 -2.99 -10.32
N GLU A 586 1.83 -2.91 -11.63
CA GLU A 586 2.09 -4.00 -12.58
C GLU A 586 1.36 -5.31 -12.22
N VAL A 587 0.12 -5.18 -11.72
CA VAL A 587 -0.62 -6.29 -11.10
C VAL A 587 -0.79 -7.52 -12.01
N LYS A 588 -1.00 -7.33 -13.32
CA LYS A 588 -1.13 -8.45 -14.28
C LYS A 588 0.20 -9.22 -14.39
N LYS A 589 1.34 -8.54 -14.47
CA LYS A 589 2.67 -9.15 -14.49
C LYS A 589 2.96 -9.88 -13.18
N MET A 590 2.63 -9.25 -12.05
CA MET A 590 2.78 -9.84 -10.72
C MET A 590 1.97 -11.13 -10.54
N ALA A 591 0.71 -11.14 -10.96
CA ALA A 591 -0.15 -12.31 -10.90
C ALA A 591 0.35 -13.46 -11.79
N LEU A 592 0.89 -13.17 -12.97
CA LEU A 592 1.53 -14.19 -13.83
C LEU A 592 2.74 -14.83 -13.14
N HIS A 593 3.65 -14.04 -12.59
CA HIS A 593 4.81 -14.58 -11.87
C HIS A 593 4.41 -15.40 -10.65
N ALA A 594 3.40 -14.95 -9.89
CA ALA A 594 2.86 -15.71 -8.77
C ALA A 594 2.29 -17.07 -9.21
N LEU A 595 1.55 -17.12 -10.32
CA LEU A 595 1.06 -18.38 -10.89
C LEU A 595 2.21 -19.30 -11.32
N PHE A 596 3.21 -18.80 -12.04
CA PHE A 596 4.39 -19.59 -12.41
C PHE A 596 5.09 -20.16 -11.17
N HIS A 597 5.29 -19.33 -10.14
CA HIS A 597 5.92 -19.73 -8.90
C HIS A 597 5.13 -20.82 -8.16
N VAL A 598 3.83 -20.61 -7.98
CA VAL A 598 2.92 -21.52 -7.27
C VAL A 598 2.77 -22.84 -8.02
N VAL A 599 2.53 -22.82 -9.33
CA VAL A 599 2.38 -24.04 -10.14
C VAL A 599 3.67 -24.84 -10.14
N LYS A 600 4.83 -24.19 -10.34
CA LYS A 600 6.12 -24.87 -10.27
C LYS A 600 6.34 -25.55 -8.92
N TYR A 601 6.00 -24.88 -7.83
CA TYR A 601 6.15 -25.44 -6.49
C TYR A 601 5.25 -26.66 -6.26
N LEU A 602 3.98 -26.57 -6.69
CA LEU A 602 2.98 -27.60 -6.47
C LEU A 602 3.17 -28.79 -7.42
N GLU A 603 3.66 -28.57 -8.63
CA GLU A 603 3.94 -29.64 -9.60
C GLU A 603 4.83 -30.73 -8.98
N ASP A 604 5.92 -30.33 -8.30
CA ASP A 604 6.84 -31.24 -7.60
C ASP A 604 6.17 -32.08 -6.48
N LYS A 605 4.96 -31.72 -6.05
CA LYS A 605 4.22 -32.38 -4.96
C LYS A 605 3.06 -33.24 -5.45
N TYR A 606 2.61 -33.03 -6.69
CA TYR A 606 1.43 -33.66 -7.28
C TYR A 606 1.75 -34.52 -8.52
N THR A 607 3.02 -34.57 -8.95
CA THR A 607 3.58 -35.64 -9.79
C THR A 607 3.98 -36.85 -8.94
#